data_AF-A0AAD3CPH7-F1
#
_entry.id   AF-A0AAD3CPH7-F1
#
_cell.length_a   1.000
_cell.length_b   1.000
_cell.length_c   1.000
_cell.angle_alpha   90.00
_cell.angle_beta   90.00
_cell.angle_gamma   90.00
#
_symmetry.space_group_name_H-M   'P 1'
#
loop_
_entity.id
_entity.type
_entity.pdbx_description
1 polymer ?
#
loop_
_entity_poly.entity_id
_entity_poly.type
_entity_poly.pdbx_seq_one_letter_code
_entity_poly.pdbx_strand_id
1 'polypeptide(L)'
;MSNEHVKKYSSATVSSQDGETECPFSKKYKRYRVPVSSTKENPSYKVKGGILDGIKIAMDKSSIEKKYANELNAGNFLWIEPDIDVSQDEERIAKGKLGLFASSIVWKTLAENIENLNLGESKRIVLALPKMSTSGLKQLADIINWYARQGDDSIFPKCSEGIVVDVDDESSVPVVVFDLQRNSLETLSNSNLSDEEVIGATQSWVKRVLVEMSICPFTKSVTKSGQGLGDLDVPVANIAYHHSKATKMEIPRLMADTWGSIYEMIKAGDHGKNGISSILLSAPGFDDEFHLFAGPIFAMLESNVSAAFAEPLIGVVCFHPKYKTPDGGSFPGFGQMHSLPRLRKWLNAANEELSSKMDDENVAAGGAYQRRTPYATINVLRAEQLEKAESKRVTADLYARNIDVLNNYGYDNLEKALEADRNLTS
;
A
#
# COMPACT_ATOMS: atom_id res chain seq x y z
N MET A 1 -37.09 5.06 -30.27
CA MET A 1 -36.61 6.19 -29.45
C MET A 1 -35.38 5.71 -28.71
N SER A 2 -34.23 6.24 -29.11
CA SER A 2 -32.89 5.74 -28.86
C SER A 2 -32.45 5.97 -27.40
N ASN A 3 -32.03 4.89 -26.75
CA ASN A 3 -31.28 4.91 -25.51
C ASN A 3 -29.82 5.27 -25.82
N GLU A 4 -29.54 6.57 -25.88
CA GLU A 4 -28.19 7.12 -25.88
C GLU A 4 -28.10 8.07 -24.68
N HIS A 5 -27.48 7.60 -23.59
CA HIS A 5 -26.74 8.37 -22.57
C HIS A 5 -26.54 7.53 -21.30
N VAL A 6 -25.65 6.55 -21.38
CA VAL A 6 -24.93 6.05 -20.21
C VAL A 6 -23.44 6.17 -20.54
N LYS A 7 -22.85 7.32 -20.21
CA LYS A 7 -21.39 7.47 -20.20
C LYS A 7 -20.85 6.62 -19.05
N LYS A 8 -20.16 5.53 -19.39
CA LYS A 8 -19.36 4.71 -18.47
C LYS A 8 -18.36 5.60 -17.74
N TYR A 9 -18.58 5.85 -16.45
CA TYR A 9 -17.53 6.24 -15.53
C TYR A 9 -16.90 4.95 -15.00
N SER A 10 -15.96 4.42 -15.79
CA SER A 10 -15.01 3.42 -15.33
C SER A 10 -14.14 4.08 -14.25
N SER A 11 -13.93 3.39 -13.13
CA SER A 11 -12.87 3.70 -12.15
C SER A 11 -11.62 4.08 -12.92
N ALA A 12 -11.13 5.33 -12.79
CA ALA A 12 -10.08 5.97 -13.59
C ALA A 12 -9.18 5.02 -14.41
N THR A 13 -9.73 4.43 -15.46
CA THR A 13 -8.99 3.85 -16.56
C THR A 13 -8.86 5.04 -17.46
N VAL A 14 -7.81 5.81 -17.22
CA VAL A 14 -7.30 6.77 -18.19
C VAL A 14 -7.25 6.00 -19.51
N SER A 15 -8.03 6.44 -20.50
CA SER A 15 -7.99 5.83 -21.84
C SER A 15 -6.53 5.84 -22.28
N SER A 16 -5.97 4.66 -22.48
CA SER A 16 -4.55 4.41 -22.77
C SER A 16 -4.15 4.81 -24.20
N GLN A 17 -4.67 5.93 -24.70
CA GLN A 17 -4.37 6.42 -26.04
C GLN A 17 -3.38 7.59 -26.07
N ASP A 18 -2.94 8.12 -24.93
CA ASP A 18 -1.78 9.00 -24.84
C ASP A 18 -0.97 8.69 -23.56
N GLY A 19 0.35 8.84 -23.64
CA GLY A 19 1.35 8.20 -22.78
C GLY A 19 1.24 8.40 -21.27
N GLU A 20 1.74 7.38 -20.55
CA GLU A 20 2.08 7.32 -19.12
C GLU A 20 0.92 7.65 -18.15
N THR A 21 0.35 6.59 -17.55
CA THR A 21 -0.53 6.63 -16.37
C THR A 21 0.25 7.07 -15.14
N GLU A 22 0.66 8.34 -15.13
CA GLU A 22 1.36 8.95 -14.00
C GLU A 22 0.36 9.39 -12.91
N CYS A 23 0.72 9.10 -11.65
CA CYS A 23 -0.04 9.54 -10.48
C CYS A 23 -0.19 11.08 -10.47
N PRO A 24 -1.40 11.62 -10.20
CA PRO A 24 -1.60 13.06 -10.04
C PRO A 24 -0.72 13.69 -8.95
N PHE A 25 -0.39 12.94 -7.90
CA PHE A 25 0.55 13.35 -6.85
C PHE A 25 1.95 13.55 -7.42
N SER A 26 2.49 12.56 -8.12
CA SER A 26 3.83 12.63 -8.71
C SER A 26 3.93 13.67 -9.82
N LYS A 27 2.85 13.94 -10.57
CA LYS A 27 2.80 15.04 -11.56
C LYS A 27 3.04 16.41 -10.92
N LYS A 28 2.46 16.63 -9.74
CA LYS A 28 2.54 17.91 -9.02
C LYS A 28 3.79 18.01 -8.14
N TYR A 29 4.24 16.90 -7.58
CA TYR A 29 5.45 16.80 -6.77
C TYR A 29 6.43 15.87 -7.46
N LYS A 30 7.12 16.41 -8.48
CA LYS A 30 8.12 15.65 -9.24
C LYS A 30 9.17 14.98 -8.36
N ARG A 31 9.48 15.54 -7.17
CA ARG A 31 10.39 14.93 -6.19
C ARG A 31 9.91 13.57 -5.65
N TYR A 32 8.60 13.33 -5.63
CA TYR A 32 7.99 12.07 -5.21
C TYR A 32 7.63 11.17 -6.40
N ARG A 33 8.06 11.52 -7.62
CA ARG A 33 7.99 10.59 -8.75
C ARG A 33 9.10 9.57 -8.59
N VAL A 34 8.74 8.33 -8.32
CA VAL A 34 9.69 7.23 -8.36
C VAL A 34 9.97 6.91 -9.84
N PRO A 35 11.21 7.08 -10.31
CA PRO A 35 11.55 6.78 -11.70
C PRO A 35 11.64 5.26 -11.86
N VAL A 36 10.55 4.64 -12.28
CA VAL A 36 10.54 3.21 -12.64
C VAL A 36 10.90 3.05 -14.11
N SER A 37 11.78 2.09 -14.40
CA SER A 37 12.17 1.76 -15.78
C SER A 37 10.96 1.32 -16.61
N SER A 38 10.72 2.03 -17.73
CA SER A 38 9.67 1.67 -18.69
C SER A 38 10.14 0.54 -19.58
N THR A 39 10.01 -0.68 -19.10
CA THR A 39 10.28 -1.87 -19.91
C THR A 39 9.05 -2.19 -20.75
N LYS A 40 9.16 -2.02 -22.08
CA LYS A 40 8.13 -2.44 -23.06
C LYS A 40 8.02 -3.97 -23.20
N GLU A 41 8.57 -4.73 -22.27
CA GLU A 41 8.50 -6.18 -22.35
C GLU A 41 7.05 -6.60 -22.13
N ASN A 42 6.48 -7.27 -23.14
CA ASN A 42 5.33 -8.12 -22.94
C ASN A 42 5.87 -9.43 -22.33
N PRO A 43 5.83 -9.61 -21.00
CA PRO A 43 6.37 -10.81 -20.41
C PRO A 43 5.43 -11.94 -20.84
N SER A 44 5.86 -12.85 -21.73
CA SER A 44 5.04 -13.99 -22.08
C SER A 44 5.06 -14.96 -20.90
N TYR A 45 4.06 -14.88 -20.04
CA TYR A 45 3.96 -15.79 -18.91
C TYR A 45 3.36 -17.11 -19.41
N LYS A 46 4.21 -18.12 -19.61
CA LYS A 46 3.76 -19.48 -19.93
C LYS A 46 3.84 -20.32 -18.66
N VAL A 47 2.70 -20.51 -17.99
CA VAL A 47 2.55 -21.54 -16.96
C VAL A 47 2.68 -22.89 -17.66
N LYS A 48 3.88 -23.46 -17.67
CA LYS A 48 4.08 -24.86 -17.99
C LYS A 48 4.34 -25.58 -16.67
N GLY A 49 3.53 -26.59 -16.39
CA GLY A 49 3.55 -27.38 -15.16
C GLY A 49 3.88 -28.84 -15.42
N GLY A 50 4.87 -29.12 -16.27
CA GLY A 50 5.28 -30.48 -16.64
C GLY A 50 6.55 -30.95 -15.93
N ILE A 51 6.81 -32.26 -16.00
CA ILE A 51 8.04 -32.89 -15.47
C ILE A 51 9.31 -32.21 -16.02
N LEU A 52 9.27 -31.76 -17.28
CA LEU A 52 10.39 -31.04 -17.91
C LEU A 52 10.68 -29.68 -17.25
N ASP A 53 9.68 -29.02 -16.68
CA ASP A 53 9.86 -27.74 -16.00
C ASP A 53 10.62 -27.93 -14.68
N GLY A 54 10.37 -29.02 -13.95
CA GLY A 54 11.12 -29.36 -12.74
C GLY A 54 12.61 -29.63 -13.01
N ILE A 55 12.93 -30.34 -14.11
CA ILE A 55 14.32 -30.57 -14.53
C ILE A 55 14.99 -29.24 -14.90
N LYS A 56 14.30 -28.39 -15.66
CA LYS A 56 14.81 -27.08 -16.04
C LYS A 56 15.10 -26.21 -14.81
N ILE A 57 14.18 -26.13 -13.86
CA ILE A 57 14.34 -25.39 -12.60
C ILE A 57 15.58 -25.86 -11.83
N ALA A 58 15.82 -27.18 -11.74
CA ALA A 58 16.99 -27.72 -11.06
C ALA A 58 18.31 -27.38 -11.79
N MET A 59 18.31 -27.42 -13.12
CA MET A 59 19.47 -27.02 -13.93
C MET A 59 19.76 -25.52 -13.79
N ASP A 60 18.72 -24.70 -13.86
CA ASP A 60 18.81 -23.25 -13.66
C ASP A 60 19.38 -22.96 -12.27
N LYS A 61 18.84 -23.61 -11.22
CA LYS A 61 19.35 -23.47 -9.85
C LYS A 61 20.84 -23.78 -9.74
N SER A 62 21.31 -24.90 -10.28
CA SER A 62 22.72 -25.26 -10.25
C SER A 62 23.62 -24.25 -10.99
N SER A 63 23.14 -23.72 -12.11
CA SER A 63 23.85 -22.68 -12.88
C SER A 63 24.00 -21.38 -12.07
N ILE A 64 22.93 -20.94 -11.40
CA ILE A 64 22.93 -19.73 -10.58
C ILE A 64 23.78 -19.91 -9.31
N GLU A 65 23.66 -21.05 -8.62
CA GLU A 65 24.49 -21.39 -7.46
C GLU A 65 25.98 -21.38 -7.82
N LYS A 66 26.34 -21.80 -9.04
CA LYS A 66 27.71 -21.70 -9.55
C LYS A 66 28.13 -20.25 -9.83
N LYS A 67 27.24 -19.42 -10.40
CA LYS A 67 27.51 -17.99 -10.66
C LYS A 67 27.74 -17.22 -9.36
N TYR A 68 26.97 -17.53 -8.31
CA TYR A 68 26.99 -16.86 -7.01
C TYR A 68 27.55 -17.75 -5.89
N ALA A 69 28.60 -18.52 -6.20
CA ALA A 69 29.16 -19.50 -5.26
C ALA A 69 29.69 -18.84 -3.97
N ASN A 70 30.17 -17.61 -4.04
CA ASN A 70 30.68 -16.88 -2.88
C ASN A 70 29.55 -16.57 -1.89
N GLU A 71 28.45 -16.01 -2.38
CA GLU A 71 27.27 -15.68 -1.60
C GLU A 71 26.58 -16.94 -1.08
N LEU A 72 26.56 -18.02 -1.86
CA LEU A 72 26.08 -19.33 -1.42
C LEU A 72 26.90 -19.87 -0.24
N ASN A 73 28.23 -19.87 -0.36
CA ASN A 73 29.13 -20.35 0.70
C ASN A 73 29.04 -19.47 1.95
N ALA A 74 28.75 -18.18 1.80
CA ALA A 74 28.55 -17.24 2.90
C ALA A 74 27.15 -17.33 3.54
N GLY A 75 26.23 -18.16 3.01
CA GLY A 75 24.85 -18.24 3.49
C GLY A 75 23.98 -17.04 3.11
N ASN A 76 24.40 -16.26 2.11
CA ASN A 76 23.74 -15.05 1.62
C ASN A 76 23.03 -15.25 0.27
N PHE A 77 22.92 -16.49 -0.21
CA PHE A 77 22.15 -16.85 -1.39
C PHE A 77 20.82 -17.48 -0.99
N LEU A 78 19.72 -16.96 -1.56
CA LEU A 78 18.37 -17.43 -1.31
C LEU A 78 17.69 -17.83 -2.63
N TRP A 79 17.21 -19.07 -2.69
CA TRP A 79 16.34 -19.55 -3.78
C TRP A 79 14.91 -19.64 -3.26
N ILE A 80 14.02 -18.79 -3.77
CA ILE A 80 12.67 -18.66 -3.23
C ILE A 80 11.63 -18.85 -4.34
N GLU A 81 10.81 -19.88 -4.20
CA GLU A 81 9.67 -20.15 -5.08
C GLU A 81 8.36 -19.70 -4.44
N PRO A 82 7.40 -19.18 -5.23
CA PRO A 82 6.09 -18.84 -4.72
C PRO A 82 5.33 -20.09 -4.27
N ASP A 83 4.69 -20.00 -3.11
CA ASP A 83 3.79 -21.00 -2.55
C ASP A 83 2.31 -20.74 -2.92
N ILE A 84 2.07 -20.03 -4.03
CA ILE A 84 0.74 -19.76 -4.56
C ILE A 84 0.52 -20.45 -5.91
N ASP A 85 -0.60 -21.15 -6.05
CA ASP A 85 -1.05 -21.70 -7.32
C ASP A 85 -1.77 -20.62 -8.13
N VAL A 86 -1.22 -20.31 -9.30
CA VAL A 86 -1.76 -19.34 -10.26
C VAL A 86 -2.14 -20.00 -11.59
N SER A 87 -2.21 -21.33 -11.63
CA SER A 87 -2.43 -22.08 -12.87
C SER A 87 -3.82 -21.88 -13.48
N GLN A 88 -4.80 -21.52 -12.65
CA GLN A 88 -6.20 -21.26 -13.05
C GLN A 88 -6.51 -19.77 -13.19
N ASP A 89 -5.57 -18.90 -12.86
CA ASP A 89 -5.79 -17.46 -12.91
C ASP A 89 -5.63 -16.93 -14.33
N GLU A 90 -6.41 -15.91 -14.67
CA GLU A 90 -6.12 -15.10 -15.85
C GLU A 90 -4.69 -14.53 -15.78
N GLU A 91 -4.02 -14.41 -16.92
CA GLU A 91 -2.60 -14.04 -16.98
C GLU A 91 -2.28 -12.77 -16.17
N ARG A 92 -3.17 -11.77 -16.24
CA ARG A 92 -3.01 -10.50 -15.52
C ARG A 92 -3.09 -10.69 -14.00
N ILE A 93 -4.01 -11.53 -13.53
CA ILE A 93 -4.20 -11.86 -12.11
C ILE A 93 -3.02 -12.69 -11.61
N ALA A 94 -2.58 -13.69 -12.39
CA ALA A 94 -1.40 -14.51 -12.09
C ALA A 94 -0.15 -13.63 -11.91
N LYS A 95 0.11 -12.71 -12.85
CA LYS A 95 1.21 -11.75 -12.77
C LYS A 95 1.14 -10.90 -11.51
N GLY A 96 -0.04 -10.36 -11.17
CA GLY A 96 -0.24 -9.58 -9.95
C GLY A 96 0.08 -10.37 -8.69
N LYS A 97 -0.41 -11.62 -8.57
CA LYS A 97 -0.18 -12.47 -7.39
C LYS A 97 1.30 -12.80 -7.21
N LEU A 98 2.00 -13.09 -8.30
CA LEU A 98 3.44 -13.33 -8.29
C LEU A 98 4.23 -12.06 -7.96
N GLY A 99 3.84 -10.92 -8.53
CA GLY A 99 4.47 -9.63 -8.21
C GLY A 99 4.32 -9.28 -6.73
N LEU A 100 3.14 -9.50 -6.14
CA LEU A 100 2.92 -9.31 -4.70
C LEU A 100 3.79 -10.23 -3.83
N PHE A 101 3.96 -11.49 -4.24
CA PHE A 101 4.92 -12.40 -3.61
C PHE A 101 6.35 -11.86 -3.69
N ALA A 102 6.80 -11.43 -4.89
CA ALA A 102 8.13 -10.85 -5.06
C ALA A 102 8.34 -9.61 -4.18
N SER A 103 7.38 -8.68 -4.17
CA SER A 103 7.43 -7.49 -3.31
C SER A 103 7.57 -7.86 -1.83
N SER A 104 6.79 -8.83 -1.36
CA SER A 104 6.87 -9.30 0.02
C SER A 104 8.26 -9.84 0.36
N ILE A 105 8.81 -10.74 -0.47
CA ILE A 105 10.11 -11.37 -0.22
C ILE A 105 11.27 -10.38 -0.34
N VAL A 106 11.25 -9.51 -1.35
CA VAL A 106 12.31 -8.50 -1.59
C VAL A 106 12.39 -7.54 -0.41
N TRP A 107 11.27 -6.95 0.02
CA TRP A 107 11.27 -6.01 1.15
C TRP A 107 11.62 -6.70 2.47
N LYS A 108 11.12 -7.92 2.71
CA LYS A 108 11.47 -8.69 3.90
C LYS A 108 12.96 -8.99 3.96
N THR A 109 13.54 -9.44 2.85
CA THR A 109 14.98 -9.72 2.74
C THR A 109 15.79 -8.45 3.03
N LEU A 110 15.40 -7.32 2.45
CA LEU A 110 16.06 -6.04 2.68
C LEU A 110 15.99 -5.62 4.16
N ALA A 111 14.79 -5.62 4.75
CA ALA A 111 14.57 -5.19 6.13
C ALA A 111 15.35 -6.05 7.14
N GLU A 112 15.22 -7.37 7.05
CA GLU A 112 15.88 -8.30 7.97
C GLU A 112 17.41 -8.20 7.89
N ASN A 113 17.97 -7.95 6.70
CA ASN A 113 19.42 -7.84 6.58
C ASN A 113 19.95 -6.48 7.04
N ILE A 114 19.24 -5.37 6.78
CA ILE A 114 19.64 -4.06 7.30
C ILE A 114 19.64 -4.04 8.83
N GLU A 115 18.61 -4.60 9.46
CA GLU A 115 18.48 -4.64 10.92
C GLU A 115 19.61 -5.43 11.58
N ASN A 116 20.06 -6.50 10.95
CA ASN A 116 21.10 -7.40 11.46
C ASN A 116 22.53 -6.96 11.11
N LEU A 117 22.72 -5.92 10.28
CA LEU A 117 24.05 -5.39 9.96
C LEU A 117 24.64 -4.62 11.13
N ASN A 118 25.91 -4.89 11.43
CA ASN A 118 26.69 -4.07 12.36
C ASN A 118 27.15 -2.77 11.70
N LEU A 119 27.47 -1.75 12.50
CA LEU A 119 28.03 -0.50 11.96
C LEU A 119 29.36 -0.78 11.23
N GLY A 120 29.49 -0.27 10.01
CA GLY A 120 30.65 -0.45 9.15
C GLY A 120 30.69 -1.80 8.44
N GLU A 121 29.75 -2.70 8.71
CA GLU A 121 29.63 -3.97 8.00
C GLU A 121 29.01 -3.73 6.62
N SER A 122 29.53 -4.46 5.63
CA SER A 122 28.93 -4.60 4.31
C SER A 122 28.56 -6.05 4.05
N LYS A 123 27.45 -6.26 3.34
CA LYS A 123 26.92 -7.58 3.05
C LYS A 123 26.29 -7.58 1.66
N ARG A 124 26.67 -8.59 0.87
CA ARG A 124 26.09 -8.86 -0.44
C ARG A 124 25.14 -10.04 -0.34
N ILE A 125 23.90 -9.88 -0.80
CA ILE A 125 22.83 -10.89 -0.74
C ILE A 125 22.30 -11.12 -2.15
N VAL A 126 22.03 -12.37 -2.47
CA VAL A 126 21.53 -12.77 -3.79
C VAL A 126 20.22 -13.52 -3.61
N LEU A 127 19.17 -13.04 -4.27
CA LEU A 127 17.82 -13.58 -4.19
C LEU A 127 17.35 -14.02 -5.58
N ALA A 128 17.30 -15.33 -5.81
CA ALA A 128 16.81 -15.92 -7.05
C ALA A 128 15.30 -16.22 -6.98
N LEU A 129 14.55 -15.72 -7.97
CA LEU A 129 13.08 -15.74 -8.01
C LEU A 129 12.58 -16.31 -9.37
N PRO A 130 12.61 -17.64 -9.55
CA PRO A 130 12.49 -18.30 -10.86
C PRO A 130 11.16 -18.12 -11.60
N LYS A 131 10.10 -17.70 -10.92
CA LYS A 131 8.76 -17.51 -11.52
C LYS A 131 8.36 -16.04 -11.67
N MET A 132 9.28 -15.12 -11.39
CA MET A 132 9.00 -13.68 -11.41
C MET A 132 9.32 -13.05 -12.75
N SER A 133 8.81 -11.83 -12.96
CA SER A 133 9.14 -11.05 -14.14
C SER A 133 10.38 -10.20 -13.86
N THR A 134 11.40 -10.28 -14.71
CA THR A 134 12.61 -9.44 -14.61
C THR A 134 12.27 -7.95 -14.64
N SER A 135 11.31 -7.53 -15.46
CA SER A 135 10.86 -6.13 -15.51
C SER A 135 10.23 -5.67 -14.20
N GLY A 136 9.34 -6.48 -13.60
CA GLY A 136 8.77 -6.18 -12.29
C GLY A 136 9.84 -6.05 -11.21
N LEU A 137 10.83 -6.95 -11.19
CA LEU A 137 11.96 -6.88 -10.25
C LEU A 137 12.84 -5.64 -10.49
N LYS A 138 13.08 -5.25 -11.74
CA LYS A 138 13.84 -4.02 -12.06
C LYS A 138 13.12 -2.78 -11.52
N GLN A 139 11.81 -2.71 -11.68
CA GLN A 139 11.02 -1.60 -11.12
C GLN A 139 11.04 -1.61 -9.58
N LEU A 140 11.02 -2.79 -8.94
CA LEU A 140 11.21 -2.90 -7.48
C LEU A 140 12.59 -2.40 -7.04
N ALA A 141 13.66 -2.79 -7.75
CA ALA A 141 15.01 -2.29 -7.50
C ALA A 141 15.09 -0.77 -7.69
N ASP A 142 14.45 -0.23 -8.73
CA ASP A 142 14.37 1.22 -8.97
C ASP A 142 13.70 1.97 -7.81
N ILE A 143 12.63 1.41 -7.23
CA ILE A 143 11.94 1.98 -6.06
C ILE A 143 12.87 1.99 -4.84
N ILE A 144 13.56 0.88 -4.57
CA ILE A 144 14.49 0.78 -3.42
C ILE A 144 15.68 1.72 -3.59
N ASN A 145 16.27 1.77 -4.79
CA ASN A 145 17.38 2.67 -5.10
C ASN A 145 16.94 4.14 -5.07
N TRP A 146 15.70 4.44 -5.49
CA TRP A 146 15.14 5.77 -5.33
C TRP A 146 15.10 6.16 -3.86
N TYR A 147 14.57 5.30 -2.99
CA TYR A 147 14.57 5.48 -1.54
C TYR A 147 15.98 5.69 -0.98
N ALA A 148 16.93 4.82 -1.35
CA ALA A 148 18.33 4.89 -0.91
C ALA A 148 18.96 6.27 -1.19
N ARG A 149 18.70 6.82 -2.38
CA ARG A 149 19.19 8.14 -2.81
C ARG A 149 18.52 9.33 -2.13
N GLN A 150 17.38 9.15 -1.46
CA GLN A 150 16.71 10.27 -0.79
C GLN A 150 17.35 10.66 0.55
N GLY A 151 18.32 9.89 1.08
CA GLY A 151 18.95 10.14 2.38
C GLY A 151 19.58 11.53 2.56
N ASP A 152 19.78 12.28 1.48
CA ASP A 152 20.26 13.67 1.50
C ASP A 152 19.15 14.73 1.68
N ASP A 153 17.86 14.36 1.55
CA ASP A 153 16.74 15.27 1.77
C ASP A 153 16.35 15.31 3.26
N SER A 154 16.09 16.51 3.78
CA SER A 154 15.60 16.80 5.14
C SER A 154 14.38 16.00 5.60
N ILE A 155 13.62 15.42 4.66
CA ILE A 155 12.41 14.65 4.95
C ILE A 155 12.74 13.17 5.21
N PHE A 156 13.82 12.65 4.62
CA PHE A 156 14.18 11.25 4.77
C PHE A 156 15.19 11.04 5.89
N PRO A 157 15.10 9.89 6.57
CA PRO A 157 16.13 9.51 7.49
C PRO A 157 17.39 9.06 6.75
N LYS A 158 18.56 9.33 7.34
CA LYS A 158 19.87 8.97 6.76
C LYS A 158 20.17 7.47 6.75
N CYS A 159 19.29 6.63 7.32
CA CYS A 159 19.45 5.19 7.35
C CYS A 159 19.40 4.52 5.97
N SER A 160 19.09 5.27 4.91
CA SER A 160 19.00 4.77 3.54
C SER A 160 20.36 4.71 2.81
N GLU A 161 21.41 5.29 3.39
CA GLU A 161 22.76 5.23 2.83
C GLU A 161 23.31 3.80 2.80
N GLY A 162 24.01 3.44 1.72
CA GLY A 162 24.65 2.13 1.60
C GLY A 162 23.74 1.01 1.12
N ILE A 163 22.53 1.31 0.64
CA ILE A 163 21.65 0.35 -0.03
C ILE A 163 21.80 0.50 -1.54
N VAL A 164 22.22 -0.58 -2.22
CA VAL A 164 22.18 -0.70 -3.67
C VAL A 164 21.50 -2.01 -4.04
N VAL A 165 20.51 -1.94 -4.92
CA VAL A 165 19.79 -3.11 -5.41
C VAL A 165 19.90 -3.18 -6.93
N ASP A 166 20.29 -4.34 -7.44
CA ASP A 166 20.39 -4.59 -8.88
C ASP A 166 19.62 -5.85 -9.27
N VAL A 167 19.33 -6.00 -10.55
CA VAL A 167 18.68 -7.19 -11.11
C VAL A 167 19.56 -7.77 -12.20
N ASP A 168 20.07 -8.96 -11.96
CA ASP A 168 20.84 -9.72 -12.94
C ASP A 168 19.89 -10.35 -13.96
N ASP A 169 19.86 -9.76 -15.14
CA ASP A 169 19.05 -10.17 -16.29
C ASP A 169 19.80 -11.10 -17.26
N GLU A 170 21.08 -11.36 -17.03
CA GLU A 170 21.87 -12.34 -17.79
C GLU A 170 21.68 -13.77 -17.29
N SER A 171 21.14 -13.92 -16.08
CA SER A 171 20.83 -15.19 -15.46
C SER A 171 19.63 -15.89 -16.11
N SER A 172 19.62 -17.23 -16.06
CA SER A 172 18.52 -18.02 -16.65
C SER A 172 17.20 -17.88 -15.89
N VAL A 173 17.26 -17.33 -14.68
CA VAL A 173 16.13 -16.94 -13.84
C VAL A 173 16.36 -15.51 -13.34
N PRO A 174 15.30 -14.75 -13.03
CA PRO A 174 15.45 -13.43 -12.45
C PRO A 174 16.13 -13.50 -11.07
N VAL A 175 17.17 -12.68 -10.88
CA VAL A 175 17.94 -12.60 -9.63
C VAL A 175 18.03 -11.15 -9.18
N VAL A 176 17.69 -10.88 -7.91
CA VAL A 176 17.90 -9.58 -7.26
C VAL A 176 19.18 -9.67 -6.43
N VAL A 177 20.07 -8.69 -6.59
CA VAL A 177 21.31 -8.57 -5.83
C VAL A 177 21.23 -7.35 -4.95
N PHE A 178 21.46 -7.53 -3.66
CA PHE A 178 21.55 -6.44 -2.68
C PHE A 178 23.01 -6.27 -2.27
N ASP A 179 23.53 -5.07 -2.42
CA ASP A 179 24.77 -4.64 -1.78
C ASP A 179 24.39 -3.67 -0.66
N LEU A 180 24.54 -4.14 0.59
CA LEU A 180 24.13 -3.43 1.78
C LEU A 180 25.34 -2.99 2.59
N GLN A 181 25.28 -1.80 3.16
CA GLN A 181 26.29 -1.25 4.06
C GLN A 181 25.62 -0.40 5.14
N ARG A 182 25.99 -0.58 6.41
CA ARG A 182 25.44 0.24 7.50
C ARG A 182 26.44 1.32 7.92
N ASN A 183 26.14 2.57 7.56
CA ASN A 183 27.03 3.71 7.82
C ASN A 183 26.70 4.52 9.08
N SER A 184 25.50 4.37 9.64
CA SER A 184 25.06 5.14 10.81
C SER A 184 24.51 4.26 11.92
N LEU A 185 24.75 4.71 13.15
CA LEU A 185 24.34 4.08 14.39
C LEU A 185 23.22 4.92 15.00
N GLU A 186 22.15 5.14 14.23
CA GLU A 186 20.95 5.74 14.80
C GLU A 186 20.22 4.69 15.62
N THR A 187 19.96 5.04 16.89
CA THR A 187 19.35 4.15 17.85
C THR A 187 17.87 3.96 17.49
N LEU A 188 17.47 2.72 17.26
CA LEU A 188 16.07 2.38 17.03
C LEU A 188 15.30 2.58 18.33
N SER A 189 14.46 3.61 18.37
CA SER A 189 13.53 3.82 19.47
C SER A 189 12.35 2.86 19.29
N ASN A 190 12.38 1.73 19.98
CA ASN A 190 11.23 0.84 19.98
C ASN A 190 10.03 1.54 20.62
N SER A 191 8.91 1.59 19.89
CA SER A 191 7.62 1.88 20.50
C SER A 191 7.34 0.80 21.55
N ASN A 192 7.00 1.21 22.77
CA ASN A 192 6.63 0.28 23.84
C ASN A 192 5.20 -0.27 23.69
N LEU A 193 4.47 0.13 22.64
CA LEU A 193 3.11 -0.34 22.40
C LEU A 193 3.11 -1.80 21.94
N SER A 194 2.29 -2.61 22.59
CA SER A 194 2.02 -4.00 22.19
C SER A 194 1.13 -4.07 20.96
N ASP A 195 1.09 -5.24 20.32
CA ASP A 195 0.28 -5.46 19.12
C ASP A 195 -1.21 -5.39 19.48
N GLU A 196 -1.59 -5.93 20.64
CA GLU A 196 -2.96 -5.94 21.17
C GLU A 196 -3.49 -4.52 21.43
N GLU A 197 -2.64 -3.64 21.98
CA GLU A 197 -2.97 -2.24 22.24
C GLU A 197 -3.26 -1.47 20.95
N VAL A 198 -2.35 -1.57 19.97
CA VAL A 198 -2.48 -0.87 18.69
C VAL A 198 -3.68 -1.39 17.91
N ILE A 199 -3.87 -2.72 17.86
CA ILE A 199 -5.02 -3.33 17.20
C ILE A 199 -6.33 -2.95 17.90
N GLY A 200 -6.36 -2.96 19.23
CA GLY A 200 -7.52 -2.59 20.03
C GLY A 200 -7.96 -1.14 19.80
N ALA A 201 -7.01 -0.20 19.76
CA ALA A 201 -7.27 1.20 19.44
C ALA A 201 -7.83 1.36 18.02
N THR A 202 -7.24 0.69 17.01
CA THR A 202 -7.73 0.75 15.63
C THR A 202 -9.12 0.11 15.48
N GLN A 203 -9.41 -0.96 16.21
CA GLN A 203 -10.74 -1.58 16.26
C GLN A 203 -11.78 -0.69 16.95
N SER A 204 -11.42 -0.02 18.05
CA SER A 204 -12.26 0.99 18.72
C SER A 204 -12.64 2.11 17.75
N TRP A 205 -11.67 2.63 17.01
CA TRP A 205 -11.90 3.62 15.96
C TRP A 205 -12.83 3.10 14.86
N VAL A 206 -12.60 1.89 14.34
CA VAL A 206 -13.49 1.29 13.32
C VAL A 206 -14.92 1.19 13.83
N LYS A 207 -15.11 0.72 15.07
CA LYS A 207 -16.43 0.61 15.69
C LYS A 207 -17.12 1.96 15.73
N ARG A 208 -16.46 2.98 16.28
CA ARG A 208 -17.05 4.29 16.48
C ARG A 208 -17.29 5.04 15.16
N VAL A 209 -16.27 5.13 14.32
CA VAL A 209 -16.30 5.98 13.12
C VAL A 209 -16.94 5.26 11.94
N LEU A 210 -16.52 4.02 11.65
CA LEU A 210 -17.02 3.35 10.44
C LEU A 210 -18.38 2.69 10.67
N VAL A 211 -18.64 2.11 11.85
CA VAL A 211 -19.88 1.40 12.14
C VAL A 211 -20.94 2.31 12.77
N GLU A 212 -20.67 2.89 13.94
CA GLU A 212 -21.66 3.66 14.71
C GLU A 212 -22.04 4.98 14.01
N MET A 213 -21.04 5.76 13.56
CA MET A 213 -21.28 6.95 12.73
C MET A 213 -21.60 6.62 11.26
N SER A 214 -21.48 5.34 10.87
CA SER A 214 -21.76 4.86 9.52
C SER A 214 -21.01 5.62 8.42
N ILE A 215 -19.79 6.13 8.67
CA ILE A 215 -19.01 6.91 7.70
C ILE A 215 -18.68 6.11 6.43
N CYS A 216 -18.45 4.80 6.58
CA CYS A 216 -18.33 3.87 5.46
C CYS A 216 -19.60 3.02 5.34
N PRO A 217 -20.38 3.11 4.24
CA PRO A 217 -21.59 2.31 4.08
C PRO A 217 -21.32 0.80 3.94
N PHE A 218 -20.08 0.43 3.64
CA PHE A 218 -19.65 -0.95 3.37
C PHE A 218 -18.93 -1.61 4.56
N THR A 219 -18.98 -1.00 5.75
CA THR A 219 -18.42 -1.54 6.99
C THR A 219 -19.48 -1.52 8.08
N LYS A 220 -20.13 -2.66 8.32
CA LYS A 220 -21.22 -2.76 9.33
C LYS A 220 -20.80 -3.46 10.63
N SER A 221 -19.54 -3.85 10.74
CA SER A 221 -18.99 -4.49 11.93
C SER A 221 -17.49 -4.26 12.01
N VAL A 222 -16.92 -4.40 13.20
CA VAL A 222 -15.47 -4.28 13.43
C VAL A 222 -14.69 -5.40 12.73
N THR A 223 -15.29 -6.57 12.47
CA THR A 223 -14.53 -7.70 11.95
C THR A 223 -14.71 -7.94 10.45
N LYS A 224 -15.65 -7.25 9.79
CA LYS A 224 -16.02 -7.54 8.40
C LYS A 224 -16.26 -6.28 7.58
N SER A 225 -15.89 -6.33 6.30
CA SER A 225 -16.16 -5.29 5.30
C SER A 225 -16.80 -5.88 4.03
N GLY A 226 -17.26 -5.01 3.12
CA GLY A 226 -17.95 -5.40 1.89
C GLY A 226 -19.46 -5.58 2.05
N GLN A 227 -20.05 -5.17 3.19
CA GLN A 227 -21.48 -5.32 3.40
C GLN A 227 -22.29 -4.44 2.43
N GLY A 228 -23.36 -5.00 1.86
CA GLY A 228 -24.22 -4.29 0.90
C GLY A 228 -23.76 -4.35 -0.55
N LEU A 229 -22.72 -5.14 -0.86
CA LEU A 229 -22.25 -5.39 -2.22
C LEU A 229 -22.59 -6.80 -2.75
N GLY A 230 -23.34 -7.60 -1.99
CA GLY A 230 -23.60 -9.01 -2.35
C GLY A 230 -24.45 -9.22 -3.61
N ASP A 231 -25.25 -8.22 -4.00
CA ASP A 231 -25.97 -8.16 -5.28
C ASP A 231 -25.07 -7.83 -6.49
N LEU A 232 -23.81 -7.48 -6.24
CA LEU A 232 -22.76 -7.31 -7.26
C LEU A 232 -21.72 -8.43 -7.20
N ASP A 233 -22.08 -9.57 -6.61
CA ASP A 233 -21.24 -10.75 -6.42
C ASP A 233 -19.97 -10.51 -5.58
N VAL A 234 -19.96 -9.43 -4.79
CA VAL A 234 -18.85 -9.16 -3.87
C VAL A 234 -19.11 -9.82 -2.52
N PRO A 235 -18.28 -10.78 -2.09
CA PRO A 235 -18.42 -11.41 -0.79
C PRO A 235 -18.08 -10.44 0.35
N VAL A 236 -18.80 -10.60 1.46
CA VAL A 236 -18.40 -10.04 2.75
C VAL A 236 -17.29 -10.90 3.33
N ALA A 237 -16.15 -10.30 3.65
CA ALA A 237 -15.00 -11.01 4.22
C ALA A 237 -14.43 -10.24 5.43
N ASN A 238 -13.36 -10.78 6.02
CA ASN A 238 -12.79 -10.24 7.24
C ASN A 238 -11.95 -8.99 6.99
N ILE A 239 -11.89 -8.12 8.01
CA ILE A 239 -10.89 -7.06 8.11
C ILE A 239 -9.71 -7.64 8.89
N ALA A 240 -8.52 -7.63 8.29
CA ALA A 240 -7.28 -8.01 8.95
C ALA A 240 -6.65 -6.76 9.59
N TYR A 241 -6.35 -6.86 10.89
CA TYR A 241 -5.70 -5.79 11.64
C TYR A 241 -4.25 -6.17 11.90
N HIS A 242 -3.33 -5.29 11.52
CA HIS A 242 -1.90 -5.51 11.69
C HIS A 242 -1.25 -4.32 12.38
N HIS A 243 -0.12 -4.57 13.04
CA HIS A 243 0.74 -3.58 13.65
C HIS A 243 2.13 -3.70 13.04
N SER A 244 2.66 -2.60 12.52
CA SER A 244 4.09 -2.48 12.20
C SER A 244 4.79 -1.71 13.31
N LYS A 245 5.83 -2.34 13.87
CA LYS A 245 6.72 -1.73 14.88
C LYS A 245 7.77 -0.81 14.26
N ALA A 246 7.78 -0.70 12.93
CA ALA A 246 8.72 0.15 12.21
C ALA A 246 8.63 1.60 12.69
N THR A 247 9.78 2.19 12.93
CA THR A 247 9.94 3.62 13.10
C THR A 247 10.21 4.29 11.75
N LYS A 248 10.26 5.62 11.73
CA LYS A 248 10.72 6.37 10.55
C LYS A 248 12.09 5.94 10.03
N MET A 249 12.95 5.39 10.89
CA MET A 249 14.27 4.87 10.51
C MET A 249 14.22 3.49 9.84
N GLU A 250 13.06 2.85 9.81
CA GLU A 250 12.90 1.46 9.39
C GLU A 250 11.86 1.35 8.27
N ILE A 251 11.90 2.28 7.31
CA ILE A 251 11.00 2.26 6.14
C ILE A 251 11.02 0.91 5.41
N PRO A 252 12.17 0.24 5.19
CA PRO A 252 12.17 -1.11 4.63
C PRO A 252 11.33 -2.12 5.44
N ARG A 253 11.32 -2.02 6.77
CA ARG A 253 10.49 -2.85 7.65
C ARG A 253 9.01 -2.53 7.48
N LEU A 254 8.63 -1.24 7.44
CA LEU A 254 7.24 -0.84 7.17
C LEU A 254 6.75 -1.43 5.83
N MET A 255 7.60 -1.39 4.80
CA MET A 255 7.28 -1.99 3.49
C MET A 255 7.19 -3.51 3.60
N ALA A 256 8.12 -4.18 4.29
CA ALA A 256 8.07 -5.63 4.51
C ALA A 256 6.78 -6.06 5.19
N ASP A 257 6.37 -5.38 6.27
CA ASP A 257 5.15 -5.66 7.02
C ASP A 257 3.91 -5.43 6.15
N THR A 258 3.91 -4.37 5.34
CA THR A 258 2.82 -4.04 4.41
C THR A 258 2.65 -5.10 3.33
N TRP A 259 3.72 -5.41 2.59
CA TRP A 259 3.65 -6.37 1.49
C TRP A 259 3.49 -7.81 1.98
N GLY A 260 4.02 -8.14 3.16
CA GLY A 260 3.70 -9.39 3.86
C GLY A 260 2.21 -9.51 4.17
N SER A 261 1.60 -8.48 4.76
CA SER A 261 0.17 -8.48 5.08
C SER A 261 -0.70 -8.59 3.82
N ILE A 262 -0.33 -7.88 2.74
CA ILE A 262 -1.00 -7.97 1.44
C ILE A 262 -0.90 -9.38 0.87
N TYR A 263 0.28 -10.00 0.94
CA TYR A 263 0.47 -11.36 0.43
C TYR A 263 -0.37 -12.39 1.19
N GLU A 264 -0.43 -12.28 2.52
CA GLU A 264 -1.30 -13.12 3.34
C GLU A 264 -2.79 -12.91 3.02
N MET A 265 -3.22 -11.68 2.74
CA MET A 265 -4.57 -11.41 2.22
C MET A 265 -4.83 -12.13 0.90
N ILE A 266 -3.89 -12.12 -0.05
CA ILE A 266 -4.05 -12.86 -1.30
C ILE A 266 -4.20 -14.37 -1.04
N LYS A 267 -3.34 -14.95 -0.20
CA LYS A 267 -3.38 -16.38 0.16
C LYS A 267 -4.66 -16.79 0.88
N ALA A 268 -5.19 -15.92 1.72
CA ALA A 268 -6.45 -16.13 2.43
C ALA A 268 -7.67 -16.22 1.50
N GLY A 269 -7.55 -15.70 0.27
CA GLY A 269 -8.66 -15.60 -0.69
C GLY A 269 -9.62 -14.45 -0.37
N ASP A 270 -10.54 -14.21 -1.31
CA ASP A 270 -11.51 -13.10 -1.27
C ASP A 270 -12.85 -13.48 -0.62
N HIS A 271 -13.10 -14.76 -0.37
CA HIS A 271 -14.39 -15.25 0.14
C HIS A 271 -14.27 -16.17 1.36
N GLY A 272 -15.40 -16.41 2.02
CA GLY A 272 -15.54 -17.39 3.09
C GLY A 272 -15.07 -16.91 4.46
N LYS A 273 -15.04 -17.83 5.43
CA LYS A 273 -14.71 -17.53 6.84
C LYS A 273 -13.26 -17.09 7.03
N ASN A 274 -12.38 -17.48 6.13
CA ASN A 274 -10.95 -17.18 6.19
C ASN A 274 -10.55 -16.05 5.24
N GLY A 275 -11.42 -15.65 4.31
CA GLY A 275 -11.12 -14.61 3.34
C GLY A 275 -10.88 -13.25 4.00
N ILE A 276 -10.02 -12.46 3.37
CA ILE A 276 -9.67 -11.09 3.79
C ILE A 276 -10.06 -10.13 2.68
N SER A 277 -10.94 -9.17 3.01
CA SER A 277 -11.40 -8.10 2.10
C SER A 277 -10.62 -6.81 2.28
N SER A 278 -10.10 -6.57 3.48
CA SER A 278 -9.39 -5.34 3.83
C SER A 278 -8.30 -5.59 4.86
N ILE A 279 -7.23 -4.81 4.77
CA ILE A 279 -6.16 -4.72 5.76
C ILE A 279 -6.18 -3.33 6.37
N LEU A 280 -6.06 -3.23 7.69
CA LEU A 280 -5.71 -2.00 8.40
C LEU A 280 -4.39 -2.24 9.13
N LEU A 281 -3.28 -1.81 8.53
CA LEU A 281 -1.95 -1.90 9.12
C LEU A 281 -1.61 -0.57 9.79
N SER A 282 -1.55 -0.57 11.12
CA SER A 282 -1.22 0.59 11.95
C SER A 282 0.29 0.65 12.20
N ALA A 283 0.88 1.84 12.08
CA ALA A 283 2.32 2.08 12.22
C ALA A 283 2.57 3.30 13.13
N PRO A 284 2.44 3.14 14.47
CA PRO A 284 2.56 4.24 15.42
C PRO A 284 3.88 5.03 15.32
N GLY A 285 4.97 4.38 14.88
CA GLY A 285 6.28 5.02 14.65
C GLY A 285 6.28 6.13 13.59
N PHE A 286 5.15 6.37 12.92
CA PHE A 286 4.97 7.41 11.91
C PHE A 286 3.89 8.45 12.26
N ASP A 287 3.30 8.41 13.46
CA ASP A 287 2.19 9.31 13.87
C ASP A 287 2.51 10.81 13.78
N ASP A 288 3.78 11.15 13.97
CA ASP A 288 4.27 12.52 13.92
C ASP A 288 4.87 12.89 12.56
N GLU A 289 4.95 11.93 11.64
CA GLU A 289 5.73 11.99 10.39
C GLU A 289 4.84 12.18 9.16
N PHE A 290 3.85 13.08 9.27
CA PHE A 290 2.83 13.25 8.24
C PHE A 290 3.40 13.47 6.83
N HIS A 291 4.43 14.29 6.68
CA HIS A 291 5.00 14.60 5.37
C HIS A 291 5.76 13.41 4.74
N LEU A 292 6.45 12.64 5.57
CA LEU A 292 7.11 11.40 5.17
C LEU A 292 6.07 10.34 4.75
N PHE A 293 5.01 10.21 5.54
CA PHE A 293 3.94 9.25 5.30
C PHE A 293 3.09 9.59 4.07
N ALA A 294 2.68 10.85 3.94
CA ALA A 294 1.83 11.36 2.86
C ALA A 294 2.56 11.50 1.51
N GLY A 295 3.88 11.68 1.52
CA GLY A 295 4.69 11.87 0.33
C GLY A 295 5.45 10.61 -0.03
N PRO A 296 6.70 10.46 0.45
CA PRO A 296 7.55 9.32 0.12
C PRO A 296 6.94 7.94 0.28
N ILE A 297 6.37 7.64 1.46
CA ILE A 297 5.86 6.31 1.76
C ILE A 297 4.71 5.98 0.81
N PHE A 298 3.77 6.90 0.62
CA PHE A 298 2.68 6.69 -0.31
C PHE A 298 3.16 6.53 -1.77
N ALA A 299 4.15 7.32 -2.21
CA ALA A 299 4.73 7.19 -3.54
C ALA A 299 5.39 5.81 -3.78
N MET A 300 6.09 5.28 -2.78
CA MET A 300 6.66 3.93 -2.82
C MET A 300 5.56 2.87 -2.87
N LEU A 301 4.50 3.01 -2.08
CA LEU A 301 3.36 2.08 -2.08
C LEU A 301 2.70 2.02 -3.46
N GLU A 302 2.36 3.17 -4.06
CA GLU A 302 1.74 3.23 -5.39
C GLU A 302 2.66 2.66 -6.47
N SER A 303 3.94 3.03 -6.44
CA SER A 303 4.92 2.58 -7.43
C SER A 303 5.12 1.07 -7.34
N ASN A 304 5.05 0.51 -6.14
CA ASN A 304 5.19 -0.93 -5.91
C ASN A 304 3.93 -1.71 -6.32
N VAL A 305 2.71 -1.16 -6.13
CA VAL A 305 1.49 -1.74 -6.72
C VAL A 305 1.67 -1.94 -8.23
N SER A 306 2.21 -0.93 -8.93
CA SER A 306 2.47 -1.03 -10.37
C SER A 306 3.61 -1.96 -10.73
N ALA A 307 4.74 -1.92 -10.00
CA ALA A 307 5.85 -2.85 -10.22
C ALA A 307 5.44 -4.32 -10.02
N ALA A 308 4.51 -4.57 -9.08
CA ALA A 308 3.93 -5.87 -8.81
C ALA A 308 2.80 -6.27 -9.77
N PHE A 309 2.38 -5.40 -10.70
CA PHE A 309 1.18 -5.59 -11.54
C PHE A 309 -0.08 -5.90 -10.72
N ALA A 310 -0.18 -5.30 -9.53
CA ALA A 310 -1.18 -5.61 -8.51
C ALA A 310 -2.43 -4.73 -8.58
N GLU A 311 -2.53 -3.80 -9.53
CA GLU A 311 -3.70 -2.94 -9.75
C GLU A 311 -5.04 -3.68 -9.87
N PRO A 312 -5.14 -4.85 -10.55
CA PRO A 312 -6.42 -5.57 -10.62
C PRO A 312 -6.73 -6.35 -9.33
N LEU A 313 -5.81 -6.42 -8.37
CA LEU A 313 -5.96 -7.19 -7.14
C LEU A 313 -6.30 -6.31 -5.94
N ILE A 314 -5.61 -5.18 -5.82
CA ILE A 314 -5.67 -4.33 -4.64
C ILE A 314 -5.69 -2.83 -4.97
N GLY A 315 -6.25 -2.05 -4.06
CA GLY A 315 -6.04 -0.61 -3.96
C GLY A 315 -5.48 -0.25 -2.59
N VAL A 316 -4.57 0.73 -2.56
CA VAL A 316 -3.92 1.21 -1.34
C VAL A 316 -4.40 2.62 -1.01
N VAL A 317 -4.75 2.85 0.24
CA VAL A 317 -5.18 4.14 0.77
C VAL A 317 -4.52 4.33 2.12
N CYS A 318 -4.04 5.53 2.42
CA CYS A 318 -3.43 5.82 3.71
C CYS A 318 -4.30 6.75 4.55
N PHE A 319 -4.25 6.54 5.87
CA PHE A 319 -4.84 7.37 6.91
C PHE A 319 -3.72 7.86 7.84
N HIS A 320 -3.96 8.98 8.52
CA HIS A 320 -2.97 9.54 9.42
C HIS A 320 -3.64 10.36 10.53
N PRO A 321 -3.16 10.34 11.79
CA PRO A 321 -3.76 11.11 12.89
C PRO A 321 -3.80 12.61 12.56
N LYS A 322 -2.71 13.10 11.96
CA LYS A 322 -2.56 14.49 11.50
C LYS A 322 -3.05 14.75 10.07
N TYR A 323 -3.94 13.92 9.51
CA TYR A 323 -4.42 14.13 8.14
C TYR A 323 -5.05 15.52 7.98
N LYS A 324 -4.76 16.15 6.84
CA LYS A 324 -5.29 17.46 6.43
C LYS A 324 -5.94 17.35 5.05
N THR A 325 -7.10 17.97 4.89
CA THR A 325 -7.78 18.04 3.59
C THR A 325 -6.92 18.80 2.59
N PRO A 326 -6.78 18.31 1.35
CA PRO A 326 -6.04 19.00 0.31
C PRO A 326 -6.68 20.35 -0.02
N ASP A 327 -5.89 21.40 -0.11
CA ASP A 327 -6.38 22.72 -0.55
C ASP A 327 -6.64 22.76 -2.07
N GLY A 328 -6.09 21.79 -2.82
CA GLY A 328 -6.10 21.78 -4.28
C GLY A 328 -4.93 22.56 -4.91
N GLY A 329 -4.15 23.26 -4.10
CA GLY A 329 -3.07 24.18 -4.48
C GLY A 329 -1.70 23.71 -4.00
N SER A 330 -1.42 23.79 -2.71
CA SER A 330 -0.13 23.44 -2.10
C SER A 330 -0.01 21.98 -1.66
N PHE A 331 -1.13 21.26 -1.59
CA PHE A 331 -1.19 19.84 -1.27
C PHE A 331 -2.27 19.15 -2.13
N PRO A 332 -1.94 18.09 -2.89
CA PRO A 332 -2.87 17.38 -3.75
C PRO A 332 -3.66 16.31 -2.98
N GLY A 333 -3.24 16.03 -1.73
CA GLY A 333 -3.69 14.89 -0.97
C GLY A 333 -2.97 13.61 -1.33
N PHE A 334 -3.14 12.62 -0.46
CA PHE A 334 -2.74 11.23 -0.67
C PHE A 334 -3.91 10.34 -0.23
N GLY A 335 -3.98 9.12 -0.75
CA GLY A 335 -5.11 8.22 -0.44
C GLY A 335 -6.45 8.72 -0.99
N GLN A 336 -6.45 9.35 -2.18
CA GLN A 336 -7.66 9.71 -2.93
C GLN A 336 -8.63 10.70 -2.25
N MET A 337 -8.23 11.43 -1.20
CA MET A 337 -9.10 12.48 -0.64
C MET A 337 -9.25 13.64 -1.62
N HIS A 338 -10.44 14.21 -1.68
CA HIS A 338 -10.74 15.31 -2.57
C HIS A 338 -10.38 16.66 -1.95
N SER A 339 -10.03 17.62 -2.80
CA SER A 339 -9.68 18.96 -2.34
C SER A 339 -10.88 19.71 -1.76
N LEU A 340 -10.60 20.69 -0.90
CA LEU A 340 -11.61 21.55 -0.29
C LEU A 340 -12.57 22.17 -1.31
N PRO A 341 -12.13 22.75 -2.45
CA PRO A 341 -13.06 23.25 -3.47
C PRO A 341 -14.02 22.18 -4.01
N ARG A 342 -13.54 20.94 -4.14
CA ARG A 342 -14.35 19.81 -4.63
C ARG A 342 -15.34 19.33 -3.56
N LEU A 343 -14.91 19.27 -2.29
CA LEU A 343 -15.81 18.96 -1.17
C LEU A 343 -16.91 20.01 -1.03
N ARG A 344 -16.57 21.30 -1.10
CA ARG A 344 -17.55 22.40 -1.07
C ARG A 344 -18.55 22.30 -2.22
N LYS A 345 -18.09 21.97 -3.43
CA LYS A 345 -18.98 21.74 -4.59
C LYS A 345 -19.98 20.63 -4.32
N TRP A 346 -19.56 19.51 -3.72
CA TRP A 346 -20.46 18.40 -3.42
C TRP A 346 -21.40 18.69 -2.27
N LEU A 347 -20.92 19.35 -1.22
CA LEU A 347 -21.76 19.77 -0.10
C LEU A 347 -22.86 20.73 -0.58
N ASN A 348 -22.52 21.73 -1.40
CA ASN A 348 -23.50 22.62 -2.04
C ASN A 348 -24.55 21.85 -2.86
N ALA A 349 -24.13 20.85 -3.64
CA ALA A 349 -25.03 20.12 -4.53
C ALA A 349 -25.98 19.18 -3.77
N ALA A 350 -25.54 18.59 -2.66
CA ALA A 350 -26.31 17.63 -1.89
C ALA A 350 -27.10 18.28 -0.73
N ASN A 351 -26.58 19.35 -0.13
CA ASN A 351 -27.17 20.04 1.01
C ASN A 351 -26.73 21.53 1.06
N GLU A 352 -27.37 22.36 0.23
CA GLU A 352 -27.09 23.80 0.13
C GLU A 352 -27.24 24.52 1.48
N GLU A 353 -28.24 24.16 2.28
CA GLU A 353 -28.49 24.76 3.59
C GLU A 353 -27.31 24.54 4.54
N LEU A 354 -26.85 23.29 4.70
CA LEU A 354 -25.69 22.97 5.53
C LEU A 354 -24.43 23.69 5.00
N SER A 355 -24.22 23.66 3.69
CA SER A 355 -23.06 24.30 3.08
C SER A 355 -22.99 25.81 3.34
N SER A 356 -24.16 26.48 3.36
CA SER A 356 -24.25 27.91 3.67
C SER A 356 -23.88 28.25 5.11
N LYS A 357 -24.01 27.28 6.03
CA LYS A 357 -23.70 27.42 7.45
C LYS A 357 -22.26 27.03 7.81
N MET A 358 -21.54 26.37 6.90
CA MET A 358 -20.17 25.88 7.13
C MET A 358 -19.13 26.77 6.43
N ASP A 359 -18.17 27.28 7.20
CA ASP A 359 -16.96 27.89 6.66
C ASP A 359 -16.00 26.85 6.06
N ASP A 360 -14.96 27.32 5.40
CA ASP A 360 -13.96 26.46 4.74
C ASP A 360 -13.20 25.57 5.73
N GLU A 361 -12.97 26.05 6.95
CA GLU A 361 -12.28 25.31 7.99
C GLU A 361 -13.10 24.09 8.43
N ASN A 362 -14.40 24.26 8.66
CA ASN A 362 -15.29 23.16 9.03
C ASN A 362 -15.48 22.15 7.89
N VAL A 363 -15.57 22.59 6.63
CA VAL A 363 -15.62 21.66 5.49
C VAL A 363 -14.31 20.89 5.37
N ALA A 364 -13.16 21.56 5.52
CA ALA A 364 -11.86 20.93 5.51
C ALA A 364 -11.68 19.94 6.68
N ALA A 365 -12.16 20.26 7.87
CA ALA A 365 -12.16 19.35 9.01
C ALA A 365 -13.00 18.10 8.73
N GLY A 366 -14.23 18.26 8.21
CA GLY A 366 -15.09 17.13 7.82
C GLY A 366 -14.46 16.23 6.75
N GLY A 367 -13.70 16.78 5.81
CA GLY A 367 -12.87 16.00 4.89
C GLY A 367 -11.72 15.26 5.59
N ALA A 368 -11.04 15.94 6.51
CA ALA A 368 -9.86 15.40 7.18
C ALA A 368 -10.21 14.24 8.11
N TYR A 369 -11.26 14.36 8.91
CA TYR A 369 -11.69 13.32 9.86
C TYR A 369 -12.18 12.03 9.20
N GLN A 370 -12.53 12.05 7.91
CA GLN A 370 -12.76 10.83 7.13
C GLN A 370 -11.46 10.05 6.86
N ARG A 371 -10.30 10.66 7.10
CA ARG A 371 -8.96 10.09 6.87
C ARG A 371 -8.06 10.11 8.10
N ARG A 372 -8.60 10.49 9.27
CA ARG A 372 -7.89 10.39 10.55
C ARG A 372 -8.17 9.05 11.22
N THR A 373 -7.10 8.44 11.71
CA THR A 373 -7.05 7.17 12.45
C THR A 373 -6.17 7.38 13.68
N PRO A 374 -6.29 6.54 14.74
CA PRO A 374 -5.49 6.70 15.95
C PRO A 374 -3.99 6.69 15.69
N TYR A 375 -3.55 5.86 14.73
CA TYR A 375 -2.17 5.77 14.28
C TYR A 375 -2.06 6.00 12.77
N ALA A 376 -0.87 6.33 12.27
CA ALA A 376 -0.59 6.29 10.84
C ALA A 376 -0.95 4.89 10.31
N THR A 377 -1.81 4.80 9.29
CA THR A 377 -2.40 3.53 8.90
C THR A 377 -2.38 3.35 7.38
N ILE A 378 -1.89 2.21 6.93
CA ILE A 378 -2.00 1.76 5.54
C ILE A 378 -3.24 0.86 5.46
N ASN A 379 -4.21 1.27 4.65
CA ASN A 379 -5.41 0.50 4.35
C ASN A 379 -5.30 -0.10 2.96
N VAL A 380 -5.49 -1.40 2.87
CA VAL A 380 -5.53 -2.13 1.60
C VAL A 380 -6.92 -2.69 1.41
N LEU A 381 -7.44 -2.56 0.19
CA LEU A 381 -8.77 -3.03 -0.20
C LEU A 381 -8.62 -3.89 -1.45
N ARG A 382 -9.48 -4.89 -1.62
CA ARG A 382 -9.59 -5.61 -2.91
C ARG A 382 -10.01 -4.63 -4.02
N ALA A 383 -9.33 -4.68 -5.16
CA ALA A 383 -9.64 -3.80 -6.29
C ALA A 383 -11.07 -4.01 -6.82
N GLU A 384 -11.53 -5.26 -6.92
CA GLU A 384 -12.90 -5.56 -7.33
C GLU A 384 -13.94 -4.93 -6.38
N GLN A 385 -13.71 -5.03 -5.06
CA GLN A 385 -14.60 -4.41 -4.08
C GLN A 385 -14.65 -2.90 -4.23
N LEU A 386 -13.51 -2.26 -4.49
CA LEU A 386 -13.43 -0.83 -4.76
C LEU A 386 -14.24 -0.45 -6.00
N GLU A 387 -14.04 -1.15 -7.12
CA GLU A 387 -14.74 -0.87 -8.38
C GLU A 387 -16.27 -1.00 -8.21
N LYS A 388 -16.73 -2.07 -7.56
CA LYS A 388 -18.16 -2.29 -7.30
C LYS A 388 -18.72 -1.29 -6.30
N ALA A 389 -17.98 -0.95 -5.24
CA ALA A 389 -18.37 0.08 -4.28
C ALA A 389 -18.53 1.46 -4.95
N GLU A 390 -17.61 1.83 -5.83
CA GLU A 390 -17.68 3.07 -6.61
C GLU A 390 -18.92 3.10 -7.52
N SER A 391 -19.27 1.96 -8.15
CA SER A 391 -20.44 1.86 -9.02
C SER A 391 -21.78 2.11 -8.31
N LYS A 392 -21.84 1.84 -7.00
CA LYS A 392 -23.05 2.04 -6.18
C LYS A 392 -23.14 3.41 -5.53
N ARG A 393 -22.01 4.07 -5.32
CA ARG A 393 -21.98 5.27 -4.49
C ARG A 393 -22.34 6.50 -5.32
N VAL A 394 -23.26 7.32 -4.81
CA VAL A 394 -23.36 8.72 -5.23
C VAL A 394 -22.30 9.49 -4.46
N THR A 395 -21.16 9.74 -5.12
CA THR A 395 -19.97 10.31 -4.46
C THR A 395 -20.28 11.61 -3.71
N ALA A 396 -21.06 12.51 -4.31
CA ALA A 396 -21.42 13.79 -3.70
C ALA A 396 -22.19 13.59 -2.39
N ASP A 397 -23.23 12.76 -2.41
CA ASP A 397 -24.09 12.47 -1.26
C ASP A 397 -23.31 11.82 -0.12
N LEU A 398 -22.40 10.88 -0.44
CA LEU A 398 -21.58 10.23 0.58
C LEU A 398 -20.71 11.24 1.33
N TYR A 399 -19.97 12.08 0.61
CA TYR A 399 -19.09 13.07 1.26
C TYR A 399 -19.88 14.13 2.01
N ALA A 400 -20.99 14.63 1.43
CA ALA A 400 -21.84 15.61 2.09
C ALA A 400 -22.44 15.06 3.39
N ARG A 401 -23.00 13.84 3.35
CA ARG A 401 -23.52 13.14 4.53
C ARG A 401 -22.43 12.92 5.58
N ASN A 402 -21.24 12.49 5.17
CA ASN A 402 -20.14 12.25 6.11
C ASN A 402 -19.69 13.56 6.78
N ILE A 403 -19.61 14.66 6.03
CA ILE A 403 -19.30 15.98 6.59
C ILE A 403 -20.38 16.40 7.60
N ASP A 404 -21.66 16.24 7.28
CA ASP A 404 -22.78 16.55 8.18
C ASP A 404 -22.70 15.74 9.49
N VAL A 405 -22.54 14.41 9.39
CA VAL A 405 -22.44 13.52 10.55
C VAL A 405 -21.26 13.92 11.46
N LEU A 406 -20.09 14.15 10.88
CA LEU A 406 -18.88 14.52 11.63
C LEU A 406 -19.01 15.92 12.27
N ASN A 407 -19.60 16.87 11.54
CA ASN A 407 -19.88 18.20 12.05
C ASN A 407 -20.85 18.17 13.24
N ASN A 408 -21.94 17.40 13.13
CA ASN A 408 -22.94 17.28 14.19
C ASN A 408 -22.40 16.57 15.44
N TYR A 409 -21.43 15.66 15.29
CA TYR A 409 -20.73 15.08 16.44
C TYR A 409 -19.79 16.09 17.12
N GLY A 410 -19.24 17.03 16.35
CA GLY A 410 -18.35 18.10 16.81
C GLY A 410 -16.87 17.71 16.72
N TYR A 411 -16.06 18.55 16.08
CA TYR A 411 -14.65 18.26 15.82
C TYR A 411 -13.79 18.14 17.09
N ASP A 412 -14.10 18.93 18.14
CA ASP A 412 -13.42 18.79 19.43
C ASP A 412 -13.71 17.43 20.08
N ASN A 413 -14.92 16.91 19.92
CA ASN A 413 -15.28 15.60 20.42
C ASN A 413 -14.60 14.49 19.61
N LEU A 414 -14.45 14.68 18.28
CA LEU A 414 -13.72 13.75 17.42
C LEU A 414 -12.25 13.69 17.81
N GLU A 415 -11.60 14.84 18.04
CA GLU A 415 -10.20 14.89 18.47
C GLU A 415 -10.02 14.20 19.82
N LYS A 416 -10.83 14.55 20.83
CA LYS A 416 -10.79 13.88 22.15
C LYS A 416 -11.00 12.37 22.04
N ALA A 417 -11.90 11.93 21.18
CA ALA A 417 -12.16 10.51 20.97
C ALA A 417 -10.99 9.81 20.26
N LEU A 418 -10.31 10.51 19.34
CA LEU A 418 -9.12 10.02 18.66
C LEU A 418 -7.94 9.89 19.63
N GLU A 419 -7.71 10.92 20.46
CA GLU A 419 -6.71 10.90 21.54
C GLU A 419 -7.01 9.80 22.56
N ALA A 420 -8.29 9.64 22.93
CA ALA A 420 -8.70 8.55 23.82
C ALA A 420 -8.36 7.18 23.25
N ASP A 421 -8.60 6.92 21.97
CA ASP A 421 -8.21 5.65 21.33
C ASP A 421 -6.68 5.42 21.40
N ARG A 422 -5.88 6.47 21.20
CA ARG A 422 -4.40 6.38 21.30
C ARG A 422 -3.94 6.08 22.73
N ASN A 423 -4.67 6.59 23.72
CA ASN A 423 -4.37 6.49 25.14
C ASN A 423 -5.08 5.32 25.84
N LEU A 424 -5.79 4.42 25.14
CA LEU A 424 -6.34 3.18 25.71
C LEU A 424 -5.26 2.23 26.29
N THR A 425 -4.01 2.67 26.26
CA THR A 425 -2.74 1.97 26.49
C THR A 425 -1.99 2.49 27.72
N SER A 426 -2.51 3.53 28.40
CA SER A 426 -1.98 4.08 29.66
C SER A 426 -2.96 3.83 30.80
#